data_AF-A0A9D4VEN7-F1
#
_entry.id   AF-A0A9D4VEN7-F1
#
_cell.length_a   1.000
_cell.length_b   1.000
_cell.length_c   1.000
_cell.angle_alpha   90.00
_cell.angle_beta   90.00
_cell.angle_gamma   90.00
#
_symmetry.space_group_name_H-M   'P 1'
#
loop_
_entity.id
_entity.type
_entity.pdbx_description
1 polymer ?
#
loop_
_entity_poly.entity_id
_entity_poly.type
_entity_poly.pdbx_seq_one_letter_code
_entity_poly.pdbx_strand_id
1 'polypeptide(L)'
;MEGNSHHDDSDNQAAVRQEVQKLEVACAELKSLPPMRSVYHKRGALFFQSDVKTLTSLHQKELEKAKTRLRIFVKNICRPNFG
;
A
#
# COMPACT_ATOMS: atom_id res chain seq x y z
N MET A 1 3.80 10.51 35.50
CA MET A 1 3.40 9.41 34.57
C MET A 1 2.93 10.08 33.30
N GLU A 2 3.83 10.27 32.32
CA GLU A 2 3.49 10.86 31.01
C GLU A 2 3.88 9.81 29.96
N GLY A 3 2.88 9.23 29.30
CA GLY A 3 3.02 8.08 28.43
C GLY A 3 3.13 8.44 26.94
N ASN A 4 4.22 8.01 26.31
CA ASN A 4 4.23 7.06 25.20
C ASN A 4 3.35 7.30 23.94
N SER A 5 3.26 8.50 23.37
CA SER A 5 2.51 8.73 22.11
C SER A 5 3.32 8.69 20.81
N HIS A 6 4.65 8.60 20.86
CA HIS A 6 5.51 8.66 19.64
C HIS A 6 5.81 7.30 18.99
N HIS A 7 5.53 6.18 19.66
CA HIS A 7 5.85 4.84 19.15
C HIS A 7 4.80 4.36 18.13
N ASP A 8 3.52 4.60 18.40
CA ASP A 8 2.39 4.14 17.58
C ASP A 8 2.36 4.77 16.17
N ASP A 9 2.78 6.04 16.06
CA ASP A 9 2.86 6.75 14.78
C ASP A 9 3.99 6.19 13.89
N SER A 10 5.14 5.86 14.48
CA SER A 10 6.25 5.23 13.76
C SER A 10 5.88 3.85 13.23
N ASP A 11 5.20 3.04 14.05
CA ASP A 11 4.74 1.71 13.67
C ASP A 11 3.67 1.77 12.55
N ASN A 12 2.78 2.75 12.61
CA ASN A 12 1.81 3.02 11.56
C ASN A 12 2.49 3.46 10.24
N GLN A 13 3.54 4.29 10.33
CA GLN A 13 4.34 4.67 9.15
C GLN A 13 5.04 3.46 8.52
N ALA A 14 5.66 2.63 9.35
CA ALA A 14 6.34 1.42 8.92
C ALA A 14 5.35 0.46 8.23
N ALA A 15 4.16 0.29 8.81
CA ALA A 15 3.09 -0.52 8.22
C ALA A 15 2.65 0.01 6.84
N VAL A 16 2.43 1.33 6.71
CA VAL A 16 2.08 1.94 5.41
C VAL A 16 3.20 1.80 4.38
N ARG A 17 4.48 1.92 4.79
CA ARG A 17 5.62 1.69 3.89
C ARG A 17 5.71 0.24 3.42
N GLN A 18 5.50 -0.72 4.32
CA GLN A 18 5.46 -2.14 3.97
C GLN A 18 4.31 -2.45 3.01
N GLU A 19 3.15 -1.83 3.21
CA GLU A 19 2.00 -1.96 2.30
C GLU A 19 2.33 -1.42 0.89
N VAL A 20 2.96 -0.25 0.79
CA VAL A 20 3.43 0.32 -0.49
C VAL A 20 4.38 -0.66 -1.19
N GLN A 21 5.38 -1.18 -0.48
CA GLN A 21 6.35 -2.11 -1.07
C GLN A 21 5.69 -3.41 -1.56
N LYS A 22 4.76 -3.98 -0.78
CA LYS A 22 4.01 -5.19 -1.18
C LYS A 22 3.20 -4.94 -2.45
N LEU A 23 2.53 -3.79 -2.55
CA LEU A 23 1.73 -3.42 -3.73
C LEU A 23 2.60 -3.15 -4.96
N GLU A 24 3.79 -2.57 -4.79
CA GLU A 24 4.76 -2.39 -5.89
C GLU A 24 5.25 -3.73 -6.45
N VAL A 25 5.62 -4.66 -5.56
CA VAL A 25 6.02 -6.02 -5.95
C VAL A 25 4.88 -6.73 -6.67
N ALA A 26 3.66 -6.71 -6.11
CA ALA A 26 2.49 -7.33 -6.74
C ALA A 26 2.21 -6.75 -8.13
N CYS A 27 2.29 -5.43 -8.30
CA CYS A 27 2.16 -4.78 -9.60
C CYS A 27 3.25 -5.22 -10.60
N ALA A 28 4.50 -5.33 -10.15
CA ALA A 28 5.61 -5.77 -11.00
C ALA A 28 5.46 -7.24 -11.43
N GLU A 29 5.10 -8.11 -10.48
CA GLU A 29 4.83 -9.53 -10.75
C GLU A 29 3.67 -9.70 -11.73
N LEU A 30 2.54 -9.00 -11.53
CA LEU A 30 1.41 -9.06 -12.44
C LEU A 30 1.77 -8.58 -13.86
N LYS A 31 2.56 -7.50 -13.98
CA LYS A 31 3.03 -6.99 -15.28
C LYS A 31 3.98 -7.95 -15.99
N SER A 32 4.69 -8.81 -15.25
CA SER A 32 5.57 -9.83 -15.83
C SER A 32 4.81 -11.02 -16.43
N LEU A 33 3.53 -11.18 -16.09
CA LEU A 33 2.70 -12.28 -16.57
C LEU A 33 2.13 -12.01 -17.97
N PRO A 34 1.88 -13.06 -18.78
CA PRO A 34 1.15 -12.93 -20.03
C PRO A 34 -0.24 -12.30 -19.83
N PRO A 35 -0.68 -11.33 -20.66
CA PRO A 35 -1.94 -10.60 -20.44
C PRO A 35 -3.21 -11.46 -20.44
N MET A 36 -3.19 -12.61 -21.13
CA MET A 36 -4.31 -13.56 -21.21
C MET A 36 -4.31 -14.61 -20.09
N ARG A 37 -3.31 -14.61 -19.20
CA ARG A 37 -3.24 -15.58 -18.11
C ARG A 37 -4.31 -15.24 -17.07
N SER A 38 -5.07 -16.25 -16.65
CA SER A 38 -5.97 -16.10 -15.49
C SER A 38 -5.15 -15.99 -14.20
N VAL A 39 -5.55 -15.08 -13.33
CA VAL A 39 -4.94 -14.83 -12.02
C VAL A 39 -6.00 -14.92 -10.94
N TYR A 40 -5.59 -15.20 -9.71
CA TYR A 40 -6.49 -15.29 -8.57
C TYR A 40 -6.16 -14.22 -7.55
N HIS A 41 -7.16 -13.42 -7.20
CA HIS A 41 -7.06 -12.46 -6.13
C HIS A 41 -7.56 -13.08 -4.83
N LYS A 42 -6.66 -13.22 -3.85
CA LYS A 42 -7.00 -13.74 -2.52
C LYS A 42 -7.58 -12.63 -1.65
N ARG A 43 -8.77 -12.84 -1.09
CA ARG A 43 -9.36 -12.00 -0.03
C ARG A 43 -9.80 -12.88 1.14
N GLY A 44 -9.07 -12.79 2.24
CA GLY A 44 -9.25 -13.70 3.38
C GLY A 44 -8.98 -15.15 2.96
N ALA A 45 -9.98 -16.02 3.17
CA ALA A 45 -9.92 -17.43 2.75
C ALA A 45 -10.41 -17.68 1.31
N LEU A 46 -10.89 -16.65 0.61
CA LEU A 46 -11.49 -16.79 -0.72
C LEU A 46 -10.52 -16.38 -1.82
N PHE A 47 -10.62 -17.07 -2.97
CA PHE A 47 -9.88 -16.76 -4.19
C PHE A 47 -10.87 -16.41 -5.29
N PHE A 48 -10.71 -15.22 -5.86
CA PHE A 48 -11.55 -14.73 -6.95
C PHE A 48 -10.74 -14.75 -8.24
N GLN A 49 -11.22 -15.47 -9.24
CA GLN A 49 -10.60 -15.45 -10.57
C GLN A 49 -10.74 -14.05 -11.18
N SER A 50 -9.65 -13.58 -11.79
CA SER A 50 -9.59 -12.29 -12.48
C SER A 50 -8.58 -12.34 -13.62
N ASP A 51 -8.51 -11.25 -14.38
CA ASP A 51 -7.53 -11.06 -15.44
C ASP A 51 -6.38 -10.18 -14.96
N VAL A 52 -5.20 -10.37 -15.54
CA VAL A 52 -3.99 -9.60 -15.21
C VAL A 52 -4.26 -8.10 -15.28
N LYS A 53 -4.97 -7.62 -16.30
CA LYS A 53 -5.26 -6.19 -16.48
C LYS A 53 -6.10 -5.61 -15.34
N THR A 54 -7.21 -6.29 -15.01
CA THR A 54 -8.14 -5.87 -13.97
C THR A 54 -7.45 -5.84 -12.61
N LEU A 55 -6.68 -6.89 -12.32
CA LEU A 55 -5.98 -7.01 -11.05
C LEU A 55 -4.80 -6.04 -10.93
N THR A 56 -4.11 -5.73 -12.03
CA THR A 56 -3.06 -4.70 -12.05
C THR A 56 -3.64 -3.31 -11.80
N SER A 57 -4.77 -2.97 -12.43
CA SER A 57 -5.46 -1.69 -12.21
C SER A 57 -5.92 -1.53 -10.76
N LEU A 58 -6.43 -2.61 -10.15
CA LEU A 58 -6.82 -2.64 -8.75
C LEU A 58 -5.62 -2.34 -7.83
N HIS A 59 -4.52 -3.11 -7.96
CA HIS A 59 -3.34 -2.92 -7.12
C HIS A 59 -2.68 -1.56 -7.35
N GLN A 60 -2.69 -1.02 -8.57
CA GLN A 60 -2.18 0.33 -8.85
C GLN A 60 -3.02 1.40 -8.14
N LYS A 61 -4.35 1.25 -8.12
CA LYS A 61 -5.23 2.17 -7.39
C LYS A 61 -4.97 2.11 -5.89
N GLU A 62 -4.76 0.92 -5.33
CA GLU A 62 -4.40 0.76 -3.92
C GLU A 62 -3.02 1.34 -3.61
N LEU A 63 -2.06 1.19 -4.52
CA LEU A 63 -0.73 1.76 -4.39
C LEU A 63 -0.77 3.28 -4.32
N GLU A 64 -1.52 3.94 -5.20
CA GLU A 64 -1.65 5.40 -5.17
C GLU A 64 -2.31 5.91 -3.88
N LYS A 65 -3.30 5.17 -3.35
CA LYS A 65 -3.89 5.47 -2.04
C LYS A 65 -2.87 5.34 -0.92
N ALA A 66 -2.11 4.25 -0.89
CA ALA A 66 -1.10 4.00 0.13
C ALA A 66 0.02 5.06 0.08
N LYS A 67 0.51 5.41 -1.12
CA LYS A 67 1.48 6.49 -1.32
C LYS A 67 0.94 7.84 -0.85
N THR A 68 -0.34 8.13 -1.10
CA THR A 68 -0.97 9.36 -0.64
C THR A 68 -1.02 9.42 0.89
N ARG A 69 -1.43 8.34 1.56
CA ARG A 69 -1.40 8.23 3.02
C ARG A 69 0.01 8.44 3.58
N LEU A 70 1.01 7.81 2.98
CA LEU A 70 2.41 7.96 3.39
C LEU A 70 2.89 9.41 3.24
N ARG A 71 2.55 10.09 2.14
CA ARG A 71 2.87 11.51 1.94
C ARG A 71 2.20 12.41 2.97
N ILE A 72 0.92 12.18 3.29
CA ILE A 72 0.21 12.94 4.32
C ILE A 72 0.90 12.76 5.68
N PHE A 73 1.23 11.52 6.03
CA PHE A 73 1.91 11.20 7.28
C PHE A 73 3.27 11.92 7.38
N VAL A 74 4.10 11.84 6.32
CA VAL A 74 5.39 12.56 6.27
C VAL A 74 5.21 14.08 6.36
N LYS A 75 4.22 14.66 5.66
CA LYS A 75 3.95 16.10 5.69
C LYS A 75 3.44 16.59 7.04
N ASN A 76 2.68 15.78 7.76
CA ASN A 76 2.18 16.12 9.09
C ASN A 76 3.30 16.15 10.14
N ILE A 77 4.34 15.33 9.96
CA ILE A 77 5.57 15.37 10.79
C ILE A 77 6.44 16.59 10.44
N CYS A 78 6.47 17.01 9.17
CA CYS A 78 7.31 18.11 8.71
C CYS A 78 6.63 19.50 8.71
N ARG A 79 5.55 19.75 9.47
CA ARG A 79 5.05 21.12 9.64
C ARG A 79 6.02 21.91 10.51
N PRO A 80 6.75 22.92 9.98
CA PRO A 80 7.51 23.82 10.81
C PRO A 80 6.51 24.69 11.57
N ASN A 81 6.66 24.72 12.89
CA ASN A 81 5.94 25.61 13.78
C ASN A 81 6.53 27.02 13.55
N PHE A 82 6.06 27.72 12.51
CA PHE A 82 6.37 29.14 12.33
C PHE A 82 5.41 29.92 13.23
N GLY A 83 5.88 30.17 14.46
CA GLY A 83 5.36 31.20 15.35
C GLY A 83 5.86 32.58 14.96
#